data_AF-A0A137SK52-F1
#
_entry.id   AF-A0A137SK52-F1
#
_cell.length_a   1.000
_cell.length_b   1.000
_cell.length_c   1.000
_cell.angle_alpha   90.00
_cell.angle_beta   90.00
_cell.angle_gamma   90.00
#
_symmetry.space_group_name_H-M   'P 1'
#
loop_
_entity.id
_entity.type
_entity.pdbx_description
1 polymer ?
#
loop_
_entity_poly.entity_id
_entity_poly.type
_entity_poly.pdbx_seq_one_letter_code
_entity_poly.pdbx_strand_id
1 'polypeptide(L)'
;MSAHAVSNDYVTYGYNLLQQQFVDFTDKHAKCSETGKKERISDSSIKQLKALPAIAAEGLGFLSIVAINECSQPELSELMRVLLTLEDLNRSANVSYISDYILTIKKVAFIKFDLYSQKRFDALPIDIRNILLSMEDIKKPFNVMDTYDRTWGEAQK
;
A
#
# COMPACT_ATOMS: atom_id res chain seq x y z
N MET A 1 31.24 -26.80 -13.16
CA MET A 1 30.10 -26.64 -12.22
C MET A 1 28.83 -26.91 -13.00
N SER A 2 27.93 -27.77 -12.52
CA SER A 2 26.69 -28.11 -13.22
C SER A 2 25.67 -26.97 -13.08
N ALA A 3 24.82 -26.77 -14.10
CA ALA A 3 23.75 -25.76 -14.08
C ALA A 3 22.80 -25.93 -12.88
N HIS A 4 22.67 -27.14 -12.33
CA HIS A 4 21.85 -27.42 -11.15
C HIS A 4 22.45 -26.86 -9.85
N ALA A 5 23.78 -26.86 -9.69
CA ALA A 5 24.42 -26.26 -8.52
C ALA A 5 24.29 -24.72 -8.52
N VAL A 6 24.47 -24.12 -9.70
CA VAL A 6 24.34 -22.67 -9.90
C VAL A 6 22.89 -22.19 -9.67
N SER A 7 21.90 -22.96 -10.12
CA SER A 7 20.47 -22.66 -9.87
C SER A 7 20.11 -22.67 -8.40
N ASN A 8 20.75 -23.51 -7.59
CA ASN A 8 20.43 -23.65 -6.16
C ASN A 8 20.98 -22.49 -5.31
N ASP A 9 22.15 -21.96 -5.68
CA ASP A 9 22.78 -20.83 -4.98
C ASP A 9 21.98 -19.53 -5.16
N TYR A 10 21.49 -19.26 -6.39
CA TYR A 10 20.65 -18.08 -6.65
C TYR A 10 19.29 -18.14 -5.96
N VAL A 11 18.68 -19.33 -5.88
CA VAL A 11 17.42 -19.53 -5.17
C VAL A 11 17.59 -19.30 -3.68
N THR A 12 18.67 -19.81 -3.09
CA THR A 12 19.02 -19.60 -1.68
C THR A 12 19.30 -18.11 -1.39
N TYR A 13 20.09 -17.46 -2.25
CA TYR A 13 20.35 -16.02 -2.14
C TYR A 13 19.07 -15.19 -2.22
N GLY A 14 18.21 -15.48 -3.21
CA GLY A 14 16.95 -14.77 -3.41
C GLY A 14 15.99 -14.97 -2.24
N TYR A 15 15.94 -16.14 -1.62
CA TYR A 15 15.16 -16.40 -0.42
C TYR A 15 15.63 -15.54 0.77
N ASN A 16 16.93 -15.52 1.06
CA ASN A 16 17.47 -14.71 2.14
C ASN A 16 17.26 -13.21 1.89
N LEU A 17 17.43 -12.77 0.64
CA LEU A 17 17.17 -11.39 0.25
C LEU A 17 15.68 -11.02 0.41
N LEU A 18 14.77 -11.94 0.07
CA LEU A 18 13.33 -11.73 0.24
C LEU A 18 12.95 -11.55 1.72
N GLN A 19 13.55 -12.34 2.62
CA GLN A 19 13.32 -12.21 4.06
C GLN A 19 13.73 -10.83 4.57
N GLN A 20 14.93 -10.38 4.19
CA GLN A 20 15.43 -9.05 4.59
C GLN A 20 14.52 -7.93 4.07
N GLN A 21 14.22 -7.96 2.77
CA GLN A 21 13.39 -6.94 2.11
C GLN A 21 11.95 -6.92 2.65
N PHE A 22 11.43 -8.06 3.09
CA PHE A 22 10.14 -8.10 3.75
C PHE A 22 10.18 -7.42 5.12
N VAL A 23 11.22 -7.65 5.93
CA VAL A 23 11.40 -6.96 7.21
C VAL A 23 11.49 -5.44 7.00
N ASP A 24 12.38 -5.01 6.10
CA ASP A 24 12.60 -3.58 5.81
C ASP A 24 11.29 -2.89 5.36
N PHE A 25 10.53 -3.54 4.47
CA PHE A 25 9.20 -3.06 4.08
C PHE A 25 8.23 -2.99 5.26
N THR A 26 8.14 -4.04 6.08
CA THR A 26 7.17 -4.07 7.19
C THR A 26 7.45 -3.00 8.23
N ASP A 27 8.73 -2.74 8.55
CA ASP A 27 9.12 -1.70 9.49
C ASP A 27 8.79 -0.30 8.94
N LYS A 28 9.13 -0.06 7.67
CA LYS A 28 8.82 1.20 7.00
C LYS A 28 7.31 1.43 6.89
N HIS A 29 6.57 0.42 6.45
CA HIS A 29 5.12 0.48 6.29
C HIS A 29 4.41 0.72 7.62
N ALA A 30 4.83 0.03 8.69
CA ALA A 30 4.30 0.25 10.03
C ALA A 30 4.53 1.69 10.50
N LYS A 31 5.71 2.26 10.26
CA LYS A 31 6.01 3.68 10.57
C LYS A 31 5.10 4.62 9.78
N CYS A 32 4.96 4.41 8.47
CA CYS A 32 4.08 5.23 7.61
C CYS A 32 2.61 5.16 8.05
N SER A 33 2.12 3.96 8.39
CA SER A 33 0.77 3.76 8.92
C SER A 33 0.57 4.49 10.25
N GLU A 34 1.54 4.41 11.16
CA GLU A 34 1.47 5.06 12.47
C GLU A 34 1.52 6.60 12.36
N THR A 35 2.30 7.14 11.43
CA THR A 35 2.24 8.56 11.05
C THR A 35 0.83 8.91 10.55
N GLY A 36 0.27 8.10 9.65
CA GLY A 36 -1.09 8.31 9.14
C GLY A 36 -2.16 8.34 10.24
N LYS A 37 -2.02 7.59 11.34
CA LYS A 37 -2.99 7.67 12.45
C LYS A 37 -2.93 8.99 13.22
N LYS A 38 -1.82 9.74 13.14
CA LYS A 38 -1.58 10.95 13.94
C LYS A 38 -1.71 12.23 13.14
N GLU A 39 -1.29 12.19 11.88
CA GLU A 39 -1.26 13.38 11.03
C GLU A 39 -2.67 13.84 10.65
N ARG A 40 -2.95 15.09 10.98
CA ARG A 40 -4.21 15.76 10.65
C ARG A 40 -4.01 16.58 9.39
N ILE A 41 -4.95 16.49 8.46
CA ILE A 41 -4.95 17.40 7.31
C ILE A 41 -5.36 18.81 7.75
N SER A 42 -4.95 19.82 6.97
CA SER A 42 -5.19 21.23 7.29
C SER A 42 -6.68 21.59 7.26
N ASP A 43 -7.06 22.64 7.99
CA ASP A 43 -8.45 23.15 7.97
C ASP A 43 -8.87 23.65 6.57
N SER A 44 -7.90 24.11 5.76
CA SER A 44 -8.13 24.47 4.36
C SER A 44 -8.57 23.25 3.55
N SER A 45 -7.86 22.13 3.71
CA SER A 45 -8.21 20.85 3.09
C SER A 45 -9.57 20.33 3.57
N ILE A 46 -9.86 20.43 4.88
CA ILE A 46 -11.19 20.08 5.41
C ILE A 46 -12.29 20.94 4.79
N LYS A 47 -12.09 22.25 4.63
CA LYS A 47 -13.07 23.13 3.99
C LYS A 47 -13.34 22.72 2.53
N GLN A 48 -12.32 22.30 1.80
CA GLN A 48 -12.49 21.77 0.44
C GLN A 48 -13.30 20.46 0.44
N LEU A 49 -13.00 19.53 1.35
CA LEU A 49 -13.75 18.29 1.47
C LEU A 49 -15.22 18.52 1.87
N LYS A 50 -15.49 19.50 2.74
CA LYS A 50 -16.87 19.86 3.13
C LYS A 50 -17.71 20.38 1.96
N ALA A 51 -17.08 20.90 0.90
CA ALA A 51 -17.76 21.33 -0.31
C ALA A 51 -18.12 20.16 -1.24
N LEU A 52 -17.57 18.96 -1.00
CA LEU A 52 -17.85 17.75 -1.77
C LEU A 52 -19.04 16.98 -1.18
N PRO A 53 -19.82 16.28 -2.02
CA PRO A 53 -20.84 15.36 -1.53
C PRO A 53 -20.21 14.21 -0.73
N ALA A 54 -20.96 13.66 0.23
CA ALA A 54 -20.48 12.61 1.13
C ALA A 54 -19.94 11.35 0.42
N ILE A 55 -20.35 11.09 -0.82
CA ILE A 55 -19.78 10.00 -1.64
C ILE A 55 -18.26 10.15 -1.84
N ALA A 56 -17.70 11.36 -1.76
CA ALA A 56 -16.26 11.60 -1.82
C ALA A 56 -15.48 10.90 -0.68
N ALA A 57 -16.14 10.57 0.44
CA ALA A 57 -15.54 9.83 1.55
C ALA A 57 -14.99 8.46 1.13
N GLU A 58 -15.61 7.80 0.15
CA GLU A 58 -15.14 6.52 -0.40
C GLU A 58 -13.74 6.63 -1.00
N GLY A 59 -13.35 7.83 -1.47
CA GLY A 59 -12.02 8.07 -2.01
C GLY A 59 -10.94 8.20 -0.94
N LEU A 60 -11.28 8.61 0.29
CA LEU A 60 -10.29 8.83 1.35
C LEU A 60 -9.59 7.53 1.76
N GLY A 61 -10.33 6.41 1.81
CA GLY A 61 -9.76 5.12 2.14
C GLY A 61 -8.71 4.66 1.13
N PHE A 62 -9.00 4.80 -0.17
CA PHE A 62 -8.04 4.50 -1.23
C PHE A 62 -6.82 5.43 -1.18
N LEU A 63 -7.04 6.74 -1.05
CA LEU A 63 -5.95 7.71 -1.05
C LEU A 63 -5.02 7.55 0.17
N SER A 64 -5.57 7.12 1.32
CA SER A 64 -4.76 6.75 2.48
C SER A 64 -3.84 5.56 2.20
N ILE A 65 -4.33 4.53 1.53
CA ILE A 65 -3.52 3.37 1.11
C ILE A 65 -2.41 3.83 0.17
N VAL A 66 -2.75 4.65 -0.84
CA VAL A 66 -1.77 5.22 -1.78
C VAL A 66 -0.70 6.02 -1.05
N ALA A 67 -1.09 6.89 -0.12
CA ALA A 67 -0.16 7.73 0.63
C ALA A 67 0.77 6.92 1.54
N ILE A 68 0.28 5.83 2.15
CA ILE A 68 1.11 4.90 2.93
C ILE A 68 2.08 4.15 2.01
N ASN A 69 1.63 3.69 0.84
CA ASN A 69 2.48 2.99 -0.12
C ASN A 69 3.58 3.89 -0.68
N GLU A 70 3.26 5.15 -0.98
CA GLU A 70 4.24 6.15 -1.41
C GLU A 70 5.26 6.46 -0.31
N CYS A 71 4.81 6.63 0.94
CA CYS A 71 5.68 6.77 2.09
C CYS A 71 6.60 5.55 2.29
N SER A 72 6.12 4.35 1.94
CA SER A 72 6.85 3.09 2.08
C SER A 72 7.87 2.83 0.97
N GLN A 73 8.10 3.79 0.09
CA GLN A 73 9.17 3.72 -0.90
C GLN A 73 10.53 4.09 -0.29
N PRO A 74 11.63 3.49 -0.79
CA PRO A 74 11.71 2.51 -1.89
C PRO A 74 11.44 1.04 -1.48
N GLU A 75 11.28 0.75 -0.19
CA GLU A 75 11.28 -0.62 0.37
C GLU A 75 10.17 -1.50 -0.22
N LEU A 76 8.98 -0.94 -0.49
CA LEU A 76 7.91 -1.66 -1.19
C LEU A 76 8.31 -2.11 -2.60
N SER A 77 8.97 -1.25 -3.37
CA SER A 77 9.43 -1.58 -4.73
C SER A 77 10.53 -2.64 -4.70
N GLU A 78 11.43 -2.58 -3.73
CA GLU A 78 12.50 -3.57 -3.57
C GLU A 78 11.94 -4.95 -3.20
N LEU A 79 10.98 -5.00 -2.26
CA LEU A 79 10.24 -6.21 -1.92
C LEU A 79 9.55 -6.82 -3.14
N MET A 80 8.80 -6.01 -3.90
CA MET A 80 8.10 -6.48 -5.11
C MET A 80 9.07 -7.07 -6.14
N ARG A 81 10.20 -6.39 -6.38
CA ARG A 81 11.22 -6.84 -7.34
C ARG A 81 11.80 -8.20 -6.95
N VAL A 82 12.21 -8.36 -5.68
CA VAL A 82 12.81 -9.61 -5.20
C VAL A 82 11.77 -10.73 -5.19
N LEU A 83 10.55 -10.45 -4.75
CA LEU A 83 9.46 -11.41 -4.71
C LEU A 83 9.14 -11.98 -6.09
N LEU A 84 9.01 -11.12 -7.11
CA LEU A 84 8.73 -11.55 -8.49
C LEU A 84 9.89 -12.34 -9.09
N THR A 85 11.13 -11.90 -8.83
CA THR A 85 12.33 -12.56 -9.36
C THR A 85 12.51 -13.95 -8.74
N LEU A 86 12.35 -14.06 -7.42
CA LEU A 86 12.46 -15.35 -6.73
C LEU A 86 11.33 -16.30 -7.11
N GLU A 87 10.10 -15.79 -7.28
CA GLU A 87 8.99 -16.61 -7.74
C GLU A 87 9.28 -17.23 -9.11
N ASP A 88 9.81 -16.45 -10.05
CA ASP A 88 10.15 -16.96 -11.37
C ASP A 88 11.29 -17.99 -11.33
N LEU A 89 12.36 -17.72 -10.58
CA LEU A 89 13.45 -18.67 -10.36
C LEU A 89 12.95 -19.97 -9.73
N ASN A 90 12.05 -19.86 -8.75
CA ASN A 90 11.52 -21.02 -8.02
C ASN A 90 10.52 -21.85 -8.83
N ARG A 91 9.96 -21.34 -9.94
CA ARG A 91 9.15 -22.16 -10.85
C ARG A 91 9.96 -23.29 -11.47
N SER A 92 11.24 -23.04 -11.76
CA SER A 92 12.14 -24.05 -12.33
C SER A 92 12.76 -24.94 -11.25
N ALA A 93 13.11 -24.37 -10.09
CA ALA A 93 13.73 -25.10 -8.99
C ALA A 93 12.73 -25.94 -8.18
N ASN A 94 11.44 -25.55 -8.19
CA ASN A 94 10.32 -26.22 -7.54
C ASN A 94 10.52 -26.49 -6.02
N VAL A 95 11.05 -25.50 -5.29
CA VAL A 95 11.29 -25.61 -3.84
C VAL A 95 10.04 -25.18 -3.08
N SER A 96 9.35 -26.12 -2.42
CA SER A 96 8.00 -25.85 -1.87
C SER A 96 7.99 -24.78 -0.77
N TYR A 97 8.93 -24.81 0.17
CA TYR A 97 8.94 -23.86 1.30
C TYR A 97 9.11 -22.41 0.83
N ILE A 98 9.79 -22.19 -0.30
CA ILE A 98 9.93 -20.86 -0.91
C ILE A 98 8.59 -20.41 -1.50
N SER A 99 7.87 -21.32 -2.19
CA SER A 99 6.53 -21.04 -2.70
C SER A 99 5.56 -20.66 -1.57
N ASP A 100 5.58 -21.40 -0.46
CA ASP A 100 4.74 -21.13 0.71
C ASP A 100 5.07 -19.78 1.35
N TYR A 101 6.36 -19.44 1.45
CA TYR A 101 6.81 -18.17 1.97
C TYR A 101 6.41 -16.99 1.08
N ILE A 102 6.58 -17.11 -0.24
CA ILE A 102 6.13 -16.12 -1.23
C ILE A 102 4.62 -15.89 -1.11
N LEU A 103 3.83 -16.96 -1.04
CA LEU A 103 2.37 -16.87 -0.88
C LEU A 103 1.98 -16.16 0.42
N THR A 104 2.73 -16.40 1.50
CA THR A 104 2.51 -15.74 2.78
C THR A 104 2.78 -14.24 2.69
N ILE A 105 3.93 -13.84 2.14
CA ILE A 105 4.25 -12.43 1.93
C ILE A 105 3.19 -11.77 1.06
N LYS A 106 2.76 -12.40 -0.04
CA LYS A 106 1.73 -11.83 -0.91
C LYS A 106 0.41 -11.54 -0.19
N LYS A 107 -0.03 -12.45 0.69
CA LYS A 107 -1.27 -12.27 1.47
C LYS A 107 -1.18 -11.14 2.48
N VAL A 108 0.01 -10.90 3.04
CA VAL A 108 0.23 -9.86 4.06
C VAL A 108 0.45 -8.50 3.41
N ALA A 109 1.29 -8.43 2.37
CA ALA A 109 1.69 -7.16 1.74
C ALA A 109 0.70 -6.64 0.70
N PHE A 110 -0.08 -7.52 0.05
CA PHE A 110 -1.01 -7.14 -1.03
C PHE A 110 -2.43 -7.60 -0.72
N ILE A 111 -3.15 -6.80 0.07
CA ILE A 111 -4.46 -7.17 0.59
C ILE A 111 -5.51 -6.94 -0.50
N LYS A 112 -6.41 -7.92 -0.70
CA LYS A 112 -7.49 -7.83 -1.70
C LYS A 112 -8.40 -6.60 -1.53
N PHE A 113 -8.45 -6.05 -0.33
CA PHE A 113 -9.24 -4.86 -0.02
C PHE A 113 -8.80 -3.64 -0.82
N ASP A 114 -7.51 -3.54 -1.19
CA ASP A 114 -6.96 -2.43 -1.96
C ASP A 114 -7.61 -2.34 -3.34
N LEU A 115 -7.95 -3.48 -3.95
CA LEU A 115 -8.66 -3.51 -5.23
C LEU A 115 -10.10 -3.01 -5.09
N TYR A 116 -10.77 -3.33 -3.98
CA TYR A 116 -12.13 -2.85 -3.73
C TYR A 116 -12.15 -1.35 -3.48
N SER A 117 -11.19 -0.81 -2.71
CA SER A 117 -11.10 0.63 -2.46
C SER A 117 -10.76 1.40 -3.73
N GLN A 118 -9.82 0.89 -4.55
CA GLN A 118 -9.50 1.47 -5.85
C GLN A 118 -10.74 1.51 -6.76
N LYS A 119 -11.48 0.39 -6.88
CA LYS A 119 -12.70 0.33 -7.69
C LYS A 119 -13.74 1.38 -7.27
N ARG A 120 -13.90 1.61 -5.96
CA ARG A 120 -14.83 2.63 -5.45
C ARG A 120 -14.35 4.05 -5.77
N PHE A 121 -13.05 4.31 -5.64
CA PHE A 121 -12.46 5.57 -6.06
C PHE A 121 -12.65 5.82 -7.56
N ASP A 122 -12.38 4.82 -8.40
CA ASP A 122 -12.55 4.89 -9.86
C ASP A 122 -14.02 5.04 -10.30
N ALA A 123 -14.97 4.73 -9.43
CA ALA A 123 -16.39 4.96 -9.66
C ALA A 123 -16.86 6.38 -9.30
N LEU A 124 -16.04 7.19 -8.61
CA LEU A 124 -16.37 8.57 -8.29
C LEU A 124 -16.42 9.44 -9.56
N PRO A 125 -17.29 10.46 -9.61
CA PRO A 125 -17.23 11.51 -10.63
C PRO A 125 -15.82 12.10 -10.80
N ILE A 126 -15.43 12.37 -12.04
CA ILE A 126 -14.06 12.78 -12.39
C ILE A 126 -13.65 14.10 -11.72
N ASP A 127 -14.59 15.04 -11.58
CA ASP A 127 -14.42 16.31 -10.89
C ASP A 127 -14.10 16.11 -9.40
N ILE A 128 -14.82 15.20 -8.73
CA ILE A 128 -14.55 14.83 -7.34
C ILE A 128 -13.15 14.22 -7.21
N ARG A 129 -12.79 13.26 -8.09
CA ARG A 129 -11.45 12.66 -8.06
C ARG A 129 -10.34 13.69 -8.25
N ASN A 130 -10.51 14.61 -9.21
CA ASN A 130 -9.52 15.63 -9.50
C ASN A 130 -9.30 16.56 -8.29
N ILE A 131 -10.37 16.94 -7.60
CA ILE A 131 -10.27 17.74 -6.36
C ILE A 131 -9.48 16.94 -5.31
N LEU A 132 -9.88 15.69 -5.04
CA LEU A 132 -9.20 14.84 -4.06
C LEU A 132 -7.70 14.65 -4.37
N LEU A 133 -7.34 14.40 -5.64
CA LEU A 133 -5.96 14.20 -6.08
C LEU A 133 -5.12 15.50 -6.06
N SER A 134 -5.77 16.67 -6.09
CA SER A 134 -5.08 17.96 -6.02
C SER A 134 -4.65 18.35 -4.60
N MET A 135 -5.17 17.68 -3.58
CA MET A 135 -4.93 18.01 -2.17
C MET A 135 -3.59 17.44 -1.69
N GLU A 136 -2.61 18.31 -1.45
CA GLU A 136 -1.27 17.92 -0.99
C GLU A 136 -1.27 17.16 0.35
N ASP A 137 -2.15 17.54 1.27
CA ASP A 137 -2.23 16.90 2.59
C ASP A 137 -2.66 15.43 2.51
N ILE A 138 -3.39 15.05 1.46
CA ILE A 138 -3.92 13.69 1.24
C ILE A 138 -2.90 12.80 0.51
N LYS A 139 -1.85 13.39 -0.08
CA LYS A 139 -0.75 12.65 -0.72
C LYS A 139 0.26 12.10 0.27
N LYS A 140 0.22 12.54 1.53
CA LYS A 140 1.06 12.05 2.63
C LYS A 140 0.20 11.25 3.60
N PRO A 141 0.76 10.28 4.37
CA PRO A 141 -0.04 9.54 5.33
C PRO A 141 -0.83 10.47 6.26
N PHE A 142 -2.15 10.26 6.33
CA PHE A 142 -3.08 11.12 7.06
C PHE A 142 -4.17 10.31 7.75
N ASN A 143 -4.80 10.90 8.77
CA ASN A 143 -5.81 10.23 9.56
C ASN A 143 -7.16 10.29 8.87
N VAL A 144 -7.54 9.18 8.23
CA VAL A 144 -8.82 9.05 7.50
C VAL A 144 -10.02 9.26 8.41
N MET A 145 -9.98 8.74 9.65
CA MET A 145 -11.11 8.84 10.58
C MET A 145 -11.29 10.28 11.08
N ASP A 146 -10.21 10.95 11.51
CA ASP A 146 -10.25 12.37 11.88
C ASP A 146 -10.73 13.23 10.70
N THR A 147 -10.24 12.93 9.50
CA THR A 147 -10.63 13.65 8.27
C THR A 147 -12.12 13.48 7.98
N TYR A 148 -12.62 12.25 8.05
CA TYR A 148 -14.04 11.96 7.85
C TYR A 148 -14.91 12.68 8.90
N ASP A 149 -14.55 12.54 10.18
CA ASP A 149 -15.32 13.11 11.29
C ASP A 149 -15.41 14.63 11.20
N ARG A 150 -14.29 15.30 10.91
CA ARG A 150 -14.24 16.76 10.76
C ARG A 150 -14.93 17.26 9.50
N THR A 151 -15.20 16.40 8.52
CA THR A 151 -15.82 16.78 7.25
C THR A 151 -17.31 16.47 7.25
N TRP A 152 -17.70 15.22 7.46
CA TRP A 152 -19.09 14.73 7.34
C TRP A 152 -19.63 14.09 8.63
N GLY A 153 -18.81 13.91 9.67
CA GLY A 153 -19.24 13.27 10.92
C GLY A 153 -20.34 14.00 11.68
N GLU A 154 -20.49 15.31 11.47
CA GLU A 154 -21.56 16.12 12.09
C GLU A 154 -22.89 16.05 11.32
N ALA A 155 -22.89 15.60 10.05
CA ALA A 155 -24.10 15.55 9.23
C ALA A 155 -25.01 14.34 9.53
N GLN A 156 -24.64 13.50 10.51
CA GLN A 156 -25.35 12.27 10.89
C GLN A 156 -25.90 12.29 12.33
N LYS A 157 -25.83 13.43 13.04
CA LYS A 157 -26.50 13.65 14.33
C LYS A 157 -27.71 14.57 14.15
#